data_AF-A0A955LC90-F1
#
_entry.id   AF-A0A955LC90-F1
#
_cell.length_a   1.000
_cell.length_b   1.000
_cell.length_c   1.000
_cell.angle_alpha   90.00
_cell.angle_beta   90.00
_cell.angle_gamma   90.00
#
_symmetry.space_group_name_H-M   'P 1'
#
loop_
_entity.id
_entity.type
_entity.pdbx_description
1 polymer ?
#
loop_
_entity_poly.entity_id
_entity_poly.type
_entity_poly.pdbx_seq_one_letter_code
_entity_poly.pdbx_strand_id
1 'polypeptide(L)'
;MDESEAFDLKNLIASLRSTPLCLFASSRTGRNSAYINILPYIKRTLDLGPFNPEETHTLLRHYGISNGHDITTQVHESTYGSPLILSSVIPELMHYLLSIRQGNKNFQKNLQSKVNSMITAVSAELLWHLTPDEIRWTRRLALLGEIFSVEAAEALLPNSTDILTLLKAKGVIVDGVHFIEPLWGTTTADTPLRFCHTFVHQQLLQNIDFADIPVLSLIESEGAFYSITAMKAIAKADWSEASPALTSKVFQWLHSKVLIVSNLSPILAMSFNPLFYAFHDRYAEQWQSEEKLRNNVKVLDMKVCHYDVVEDSENYSIAIEELRRITRNPRNATEAALRAGALGATFNSRYPWKPQLLEIIAEGTRLVEHFPEIRATEEFTHVVFTVPTTLRSQPHPSISPCAPPPLPYSLHQLPATPPPYLPLLTPLP
;
A
#
# COMPACT_ATOMS: atom_id res chain seq x y z
N MET A 1 25.52 4.20 -14.79
CA MET A 1 26.67 5.05 -15.16
C MET A 1 27.72 4.81 -14.10
N ASP A 2 28.84 4.23 -14.51
CA ASP A 2 29.99 4.03 -13.62
C ASP A 2 30.52 5.41 -13.18
N GLU A 3 31.15 5.55 -12.01
CA GLU A 3 31.61 6.88 -11.53
C GLU A 3 32.59 7.53 -12.52
N SER A 4 33.33 6.73 -13.28
CA SER A 4 34.23 7.18 -14.34
C SER A 4 33.49 7.84 -15.52
N GLU A 5 32.35 7.27 -15.95
CA GLU A 5 31.53 7.81 -17.04
C GLU A 5 30.84 9.12 -16.64
N ALA A 6 30.43 9.24 -15.38
CA ALA A 6 29.82 10.47 -14.85
C ALA A 6 30.85 11.62 -14.76
N PHE A 7 32.11 11.28 -14.48
CA PHE A 7 33.24 12.22 -14.47
C PHE A 7 33.56 12.72 -15.90
N ASP A 8 33.51 11.84 -16.89
CA ASP A 8 33.75 12.19 -18.29
C ASP A 8 32.70 13.17 -18.86
N LEU A 9 31.42 12.98 -18.52
CA LEU A 9 30.37 13.90 -18.96
C LEU A 9 30.54 15.32 -18.39
N LYS A 10 30.94 15.42 -17.12
CA LYS A 10 31.19 16.72 -16.46
C LYS A 10 32.32 17.48 -17.16
N ASN A 11 33.41 16.78 -17.48
CA ASN A 11 34.57 17.35 -18.17
C ASN A 11 34.21 17.76 -19.61
N LEU A 12 33.44 16.93 -20.32
CA LEU A 12 32.92 17.25 -21.64
C LEU A 12 32.11 18.55 -21.61
N ILE A 13 31.13 18.66 -20.71
CA ILE A 13 30.27 19.85 -20.63
C ILE A 13 31.05 21.09 -20.18
N ALA A 14 31.99 20.94 -19.25
CA ALA A 14 32.87 22.03 -18.85
C ALA A 14 33.74 22.54 -20.02
N SER A 15 34.25 21.63 -20.85
CA SER A 15 35.06 22.00 -22.03
C SER A 15 34.24 22.74 -23.12
N LEU A 16 32.93 22.49 -23.18
CA LEU A 16 32.02 23.11 -24.15
C LEU A 16 31.44 24.45 -23.67
N ARG A 17 31.77 24.91 -22.46
CA ARG A 17 31.13 26.07 -21.82
C ARG A 17 31.26 27.38 -22.61
N SER A 18 32.38 27.58 -23.31
CA SER A 18 32.62 28.78 -24.13
C SER A 18 32.14 28.65 -25.58
N THR A 19 31.64 27.48 -25.96
CA THR A 19 31.19 27.19 -27.31
C THR A 19 29.71 27.56 -27.44
N PRO A 20 29.26 28.23 -28.52
CA PRO A 20 27.85 28.60 -28.70
C PRO A 20 27.00 27.39 -29.11
N LEU A 21 26.91 26.40 -28.21
CA LEU A 21 26.15 25.17 -28.40
C LEU A 21 24.99 25.09 -27.42
N CYS A 22 23.86 24.60 -27.89
CA CYS A 22 22.73 24.21 -27.05
C CYS A 22 22.72 22.69 -26.93
N LEU A 23 22.72 22.18 -25.70
CA LEU A 23 22.68 20.74 -25.43
C LEU A 23 21.26 20.33 -25.03
N PHE A 24 20.69 19.38 -25.76
CA PHE A 24 19.46 18.70 -25.38
C PHE A 24 19.82 17.33 -24.82
N ALA A 25 19.47 17.11 -23.56
CA ALA A 25 19.65 15.82 -22.90
C ALA A 25 18.28 15.28 -22.50
N SER A 26 18.03 14.01 -22.79
CA SER A 26 16.90 13.27 -22.26
C SER A 26 17.40 12.20 -21.31
N SER A 27 16.71 12.02 -20.20
CA SER A 27 16.97 10.92 -19.27
C SER A 27 15.66 10.47 -18.66
N ARG A 28 15.52 9.17 -18.38
CA ARG A 28 14.43 8.70 -17.52
C ARG A 28 14.67 9.25 -16.11
N THR A 29 13.61 9.65 -15.40
CA THR A 29 13.71 10.03 -13.99
C THR A 29 14.31 8.84 -13.24
N GLY A 30 15.51 8.99 -12.65
CA GLY A 30 16.17 7.85 -12.03
C GLY A 30 17.65 7.74 -12.26
N ARG A 31 18.42 8.41 -11.40
CA ARG A 31 19.89 8.40 -11.39
C ARG A 31 20.47 8.84 -12.72
N ASN A 32 20.54 10.15 -12.90
CA ASN A 32 21.67 10.68 -13.63
C ASN A 32 22.57 11.29 -12.54
N SER A 33 23.61 10.58 -12.10
CA SER A 33 24.75 11.24 -11.42
C SER A 33 25.28 12.38 -12.28
N ALA A 34 25.20 12.20 -13.60
CA ALA A 34 25.24 13.24 -14.60
C ALA A 34 24.33 14.45 -14.30
N TYR A 35 23.11 14.30 -13.78
CA TYR A 35 22.18 15.39 -13.47
C TYR A 35 22.80 16.40 -12.50
N ILE A 36 23.41 15.90 -11.41
CA ILE A 36 24.17 16.74 -10.46
C ILE A 36 25.34 17.42 -11.17
N ASN A 37 26.04 16.70 -12.04
CA ASN A 37 27.17 17.22 -12.79
C ASN A 37 26.78 18.27 -13.84
N ILE A 38 25.57 18.18 -14.40
CA ILE A 38 25.05 19.11 -15.40
C ILE A 38 24.18 20.22 -14.79
N LEU A 39 23.79 20.11 -13.52
CA LEU A 39 22.91 21.06 -12.81
C LEU A 39 23.31 22.52 -13.00
N PRO A 40 24.61 22.90 -12.92
CA PRO A 40 25.02 24.30 -13.12
C PRO A 40 24.79 24.82 -14.55
N TYR A 41 24.62 23.90 -15.52
CA TYR A 41 24.47 24.19 -16.94
C TYR A 41 23.00 24.09 -17.40
N ILE A 42 22.12 23.50 -16.60
CA ILE A 42 20.69 23.39 -16.93
C ILE A 42 20.06 24.78 -16.92
N LYS A 43 19.48 25.18 -18.06
CA LYS A 43 18.66 26.40 -18.18
C LYS A 43 17.18 26.14 -18.03
N ARG A 44 16.74 24.95 -18.45
CA ARG A 44 15.33 24.54 -18.42
C ARG A 44 15.24 23.03 -18.31
N THR A 45 14.32 22.56 -17.48
CA THR A 45 13.92 21.15 -17.41
C THR A 45 12.51 21.04 -17.98
N LEU A 46 12.26 19.98 -18.74
CA LEU A 46 10.93 19.63 -19.22
C LEU A 46 10.64 18.20 -18.77
N ASP A 47 9.69 18.05 -17.86
CA ASP A 47 9.24 16.74 -17.43
C ASP A 47 8.25 16.18 -18.45
N LEU A 48 8.61 15.06 -19.06
CA LEU A 48 7.77 14.34 -20.00
C LEU A 48 7.09 13.18 -19.27
N GLY A 49 5.85 13.44 -18.84
CA GLY A 49 4.98 12.42 -18.24
C GLY A 49 4.24 11.59 -19.30
N PRO A 50 3.43 10.61 -18.86
CA PRO A 50 2.42 10.02 -19.72
C PRO A 50 1.43 11.10 -20.20
N PHE A 51 0.82 10.87 -21.37
CA PHE A 51 -0.24 11.72 -21.89
C PHE A 51 -1.42 11.71 -20.93
N ASN A 52 -1.95 12.88 -20.59
CA ASN A 52 -3.21 12.97 -19.86
C ASN A 52 -4.41 12.58 -20.77
N PRO A 53 -5.64 12.46 -20.23
CA PRO A 53 -6.81 12.08 -21.03
C PRO A 53 -7.08 13.00 -22.24
N GLU A 54 -6.89 14.31 -22.09
CA GLU A 54 -7.12 15.30 -23.15
C GLU A 54 -6.05 15.25 -24.24
N GLU A 55 -4.80 15.04 -23.87
CA GLU A 55 -3.70 14.84 -24.82
C GLU A 55 -3.87 13.52 -25.57
N THR A 56 -4.31 12.47 -24.87
CA THR A 56 -4.67 11.18 -25.49
C THR A 56 -5.81 11.37 -26.49
N HIS A 57 -6.85 12.13 -26.13
CA HIS A 57 -7.94 12.48 -27.04
C HIS A 57 -7.43 13.20 -28.30
N THR A 58 -6.58 14.20 -28.10
CA THR A 58 -6.00 15.02 -29.18
C THR A 58 -5.16 14.16 -30.12
N LEU A 59 -4.34 13.27 -29.56
CA LEU A 59 -3.55 12.31 -30.32
C LEU A 59 -4.45 11.38 -31.14
N LEU A 60 -5.45 10.75 -30.53
CA LEU A 60 -6.40 9.87 -31.23
C LEU A 60 -7.13 10.61 -32.37
N ARG A 61 -7.59 11.84 -32.12
CA ARG A 61 -8.23 12.67 -33.15
C ARG A 61 -7.28 12.97 -34.31
N HIS A 62 -5.99 13.22 -34.04
CA HIS A 62 -4.99 13.43 -35.08
C HIS A 62 -4.88 12.23 -36.03
N TYR A 63 -5.02 11.01 -35.51
CA TYR A 63 -5.06 9.77 -36.29
C TYR A 63 -6.45 9.44 -36.88
N GLY A 64 -7.39 10.39 -36.87
CA GLY A 64 -8.74 10.20 -37.40
C GLY A 64 -9.66 9.34 -36.53
N ILE A 65 -9.27 9.06 -35.29
CA ILE A 65 -10.06 8.31 -34.31
C ILE A 65 -10.93 9.32 -33.54
N SER A 66 -12.07 9.70 -34.12
CA SER A 66 -12.97 10.72 -33.57
C SER A 66 -14.18 10.14 -32.82
N ASN A 67 -14.24 8.82 -32.65
CA ASN A 67 -15.45 8.11 -32.21
C ASN A 67 -15.66 8.20 -30.68
N GLY A 68 -16.15 9.35 -30.20
CA GLY A 68 -16.75 9.51 -28.87
C GLY A 68 -15.79 9.51 -27.67
N HIS A 69 -16.26 10.06 -26.55
CA HIS A 69 -15.49 10.17 -25.31
C HIS A 69 -15.11 8.80 -24.74
N ASP A 70 -15.94 7.77 -24.97
CA ASP A 70 -15.77 6.42 -24.44
C ASP A 70 -14.50 5.72 -24.94
N ILE A 71 -14.16 5.84 -26.23
CA ILE A 71 -12.96 5.20 -26.79
C ILE A 71 -11.70 5.85 -26.24
N THR A 72 -11.71 7.18 -26.15
CA THR A 72 -10.58 7.92 -25.58
C THR A 72 -10.33 7.47 -24.16
N THR A 73 -11.41 7.39 -23.36
CA THR A 73 -11.35 6.97 -21.97
C THR A 73 -10.82 5.54 -21.87
N GLN A 74 -11.38 4.59 -22.63
CA GLN A 74 -10.91 3.19 -22.64
C GLN A 74 -9.44 3.07 -23.05
N VAL A 75 -9.01 3.73 -24.12
CA VAL A 75 -7.61 3.68 -24.57
C VAL A 75 -6.69 4.32 -23.55
N HIS A 76 -7.06 5.48 -23.00
CA HIS A 76 -6.29 6.15 -21.97
C HIS A 76 -6.16 5.29 -20.71
N GLU A 77 -7.26 4.75 -20.18
CA GLU A 77 -7.28 3.88 -19.00
C GLU A 77 -6.47 2.60 -19.22
N SER A 78 -6.51 2.03 -20.43
CA SER A 78 -5.74 0.82 -20.75
C SER A 78 -4.25 1.07 -20.87
N THR A 79 -3.87 2.20 -21.47
CA THR A 79 -2.47 2.51 -21.78
C THR A 79 -1.80 3.38 -20.72
N TYR A 80 -2.58 3.91 -19.77
CA TYR A 80 -2.20 4.94 -18.81
C TYR A 80 -1.52 6.14 -19.45
N GLY A 81 -1.89 6.47 -20.71
CA GLY A 81 -1.25 7.54 -21.46
C GLY A 81 0.20 7.28 -21.89
N SER A 82 0.70 6.04 -21.77
CA SER A 82 2.09 5.73 -22.13
C SER A 82 2.34 5.95 -23.63
N PRO A 83 3.25 6.88 -24.02
CA PRO A 83 3.54 7.14 -25.42
C PRO A 83 4.00 5.90 -26.19
N LEU A 84 4.78 5.03 -25.53
CA LEU A 84 5.27 3.79 -26.11
C LEU A 84 4.10 2.87 -26.49
N ILE A 85 3.17 2.64 -25.54
CA ILE A 85 2.04 1.74 -25.77
C ILE A 85 1.07 2.36 -26.79
N LEU A 86 0.79 3.65 -26.66
CA LEU A 86 -0.06 4.37 -27.60
C LEU A 86 0.49 4.27 -29.03
N SER A 87 1.80 4.38 -29.21
CA SER A 87 2.42 4.23 -30.54
C SER A 87 2.21 2.85 -31.17
N SER A 88 2.10 1.80 -30.35
CA SER A 88 1.80 0.43 -30.80
C SER A 88 0.29 0.20 -30.99
N VAL A 89 -0.54 0.77 -30.12
CA VAL A 89 -1.99 0.55 -30.10
C VAL A 89 -2.70 1.34 -31.20
N ILE A 90 -2.29 2.59 -31.45
CA ILE A 90 -2.98 3.49 -32.39
C ILE A 90 -3.03 2.94 -33.83
N PRO A 91 -1.94 2.45 -34.45
CA PRO A 91 -1.99 1.92 -35.81
C PRO A 91 -2.96 0.74 -35.93
N GLU A 92 -2.93 -0.18 -34.97
CA GLU A 92 -3.82 -1.33 -34.91
C GLU A 92 -5.29 -0.91 -34.69
N LEU A 93 -5.54 0.09 -33.84
CA LEU A 93 -6.87 0.67 -33.68
C LEU A 93 -7.38 1.29 -34.98
N MET A 94 -6.53 1.98 -35.75
CA MET A 94 -6.90 2.50 -37.06
C MET A 94 -7.30 1.38 -38.02
N HIS A 95 -6.50 0.31 -38.11
CA HIS A 95 -6.85 -0.87 -38.92
C HIS A 95 -8.17 -1.51 -38.47
N TYR A 96 -8.38 -1.62 -37.16
CA TYR A 96 -9.60 -2.15 -36.59
C TYR A 96 -10.81 -1.27 -36.93
N LEU A 97 -10.70 0.06 -36.79
CA LEU A 97 -11.74 1.03 -37.14
C LEU A 97 -12.11 1.02 -38.63
N LEU A 98 -11.14 0.82 -39.51
CA LEU A 98 -11.40 0.64 -40.94
C LEU A 98 -12.23 -0.62 -41.21
N SER A 99 -11.99 -1.71 -40.49
CA SER A 99 -12.80 -2.95 -40.60
C SER A 99 -14.24 -2.77 -40.10
N ILE A 100 -14.48 -1.85 -39.17
CA ILE A 100 -15.81 -1.60 -38.59
C ILE A 100 -16.68 -0.76 -39.52
N ARG A 101 -16.08 0.18 -40.28
CA ARG A 101 -16.79 0.86 -41.38
C ARG A 101 -17.37 -0.12 -42.41
N GLN A 102 -16.91 -1.38 -42.41
CA GLN A 102 -17.43 -2.46 -43.24
C GLN A 102 -18.57 -3.27 -42.57
N GLY A 103 -19.11 -2.83 -41.43
CA GLY A 103 -20.38 -3.33 -40.88
C GLY A 103 -20.31 -4.11 -39.55
N ASN A 104 -19.21 -4.05 -38.80
CA ASN A 104 -19.06 -4.81 -37.55
C ASN A 104 -19.66 -4.08 -36.33
N LYS A 105 -20.86 -4.51 -35.90
CA LYS A 105 -21.59 -3.89 -34.77
C LYS A 105 -21.04 -4.23 -33.37
N ASN A 106 -20.11 -5.17 -33.24
CA ASN A 106 -19.57 -5.60 -31.93
C ASN A 106 -18.33 -4.79 -31.48
N PHE A 107 -18.11 -3.62 -32.08
CA PHE A 107 -16.89 -2.82 -31.91
C PHE A 107 -16.57 -2.47 -30.44
N GLN A 108 -17.46 -1.73 -29.77
CA GLN A 108 -17.18 -1.22 -28.42
C GLN A 108 -16.98 -2.34 -27.39
N LYS A 109 -17.69 -3.46 -27.54
CA LYS A 109 -17.57 -4.60 -26.63
C LYS A 109 -16.21 -5.31 -26.74
N ASN A 110 -15.56 -5.24 -27.90
CA ASN A 110 -14.30 -5.94 -28.15
C ASN A 110 -13.07 -5.03 -28.11
N LEU A 111 -13.26 -3.71 -28.13
CA LEU A 111 -12.18 -2.73 -28.15
C LEU A 111 -11.23 -2.89 -26.95
N GLN A 112 -11.78 -2.95 -25.73
CA GLN A 112 -10.98 -3.14 -24.52
C GLN A 112 -10.14 -4.41 -24.56
N SER A 113 -10.76 -5.53 -24.96
CA SER A 113 -10.07 -6.83 -25.10
C SER A 113 -8.96 -6.76 -26.14
N LYS A 114 -9.21 -6.08 -27.26
CA LYS A 114 -8.22 -5.92 -28.34
C LYS A 114 -7.07 -5.02 -27.90
N VAL A 115 -7.32 -3.89 -27.26
CA VAL A 115 -6.29 -3.01 -26.68
C VAL A 115 -5.44 -3.77 -25.66
N ASN A 116 -6.09 -4.52 -24.76
CA ASN A 116 -5.40 -5.38 -23.80
C ASN A 116 -4.51 -6.43 -24.49
N SER A 117 -4.97 -7.04 -25.59
CA SER A 117 -4.15 -8.02 -26.34
C SER A 117 -2.90 -7.40 -26.97
N MET A 118 -3.01 -6.17 -27.50
CA MET A 118 -1.85 -5.43 -28.04
C MET A 118 -0.88 -5.06 -26.92
N ILE A 119 -1.42 -4.64 -25.79
CA ILE A 119 -0.68 -4.36 -24.57
C ILE A 119 0.13 -5.57 -24.14
N THR A 120 -0.49 -6.74 -24.09
CA THR A 120 0.20 -7.99 -23.75
C THR A 120 1.29 -8.32 -24.75
N ALA A 121 1.09 -8.07 -26.06
CA ALA A 121 2.11 -8.27 -27.08
C ALA A 121 3.34 -7.36 -26.88
N VAL A 122 3.13 -6.06 -26.63
CA VAL A 122 4.23 -5.12 -26.35
C VAL A 122 5.01 -5.52 -25.09
N SER A 123 4.31 -5.96 -24.03
CA SER A 123 5.01 -6.47 -22.84
C SER A 123 5.78 -7.76 -23.10
N ALA A 124 5.24 -8.67 -23.92
CA ALA A 124 5.94 -9.88 -24.32
C ALA A 124 7.22 -9.56 -25.10
N GLU A 125 7.20 -8.53 -25.95
CA GLU A 125 8.41 -8.02 -26.59
C GLU A 125 9.38 -7.44 -25.57
N LEU A 126 8.94 -6.61 -24.62
CA LEU A 126 9.85 -6.08 -23.59
C LEU A 126 10.51 -7.17 -22.73
N LEU A 127 9.93 -8.37 -22.68
CA LEU A 127 10.43 -9.51 -21.91
C LEU A 127 10.95 -10.66 -22.77
N TRP A 128 11.02 -10.53 -24.11
CA TRP A 128 11.31 -11.65 -25.02
C TRP A 128 12.68 -12.29 -24.76
N HIS A 129 13.62 -11.48 -24.24
CA HIS A 129 14.99 -11.87 -23.94
C HIS A 129 15.13 -12.56 -22.57
N LEU A 130 14.02 -12.73 -21.83
CA LEU A 130 14.00 -13.43 -20.55
C LEU A 130 13.71 -14.92 -20.73
N THR A 131 14.40 -15.76 -19.97
CA THR A 131 14.08 -17.18 -19.87
C THR A 131 12.80 -17.40 -19.05
N PRO A 132 12.16 -18.59 -19.12
CA PRO A 132 10.97 -18.86 -18.33
C PRO A 132 11.16 -18.69 -16.82
N ASP A 133 12.32 -19.07 -16.28
CA ASP A 133 12.65 -18.89 -14.86
C ASP A 133 12.85 -17.42 -14.52
N GLU A 134 13.51 -16.65 -15.38
CA GLU A 134 13.67 -15.21 -15.19
C GLU A 134 12.31 -14.48 -15.22
N ILE A 135 11.40 -14.86 -16.12
CA ILE A 135 10.04 -14.34 -16.13
C ILE A 135 9.32 -14.67 -14.82
N ARG A 136 9.46 -15.91 -14.32
CA ARG A 136 8.87 -16.34 -13.04
C ARG A 136 9.42 -15.53 -11.87
N TRP A 137 10.73 -15.33 -11.78
CA TRP A 137 11.34 -14.47 -10.74
C TRP A 137 10.87 -13.02 -10.85
N THR A 138 10.79 -12.49 -12.06
CA THR A 138 10.34 -11.12 -12.31
C THR A 138 8.87 -10.94 -11.91
N ARG A 139 8.01 -11.95 -12.14
CA ARG A 139 6.62 -11.97 -11.66
C ARG A 139 6.55 -11.96 -10.13
N ARG A 140 7.40 -12.73 -9.44
CA ARG A 140 7.48 -12.69 -7.97
C ARG A 140 7.86 -11.29 -7.48
N LEU A 141 8.88 -10.66 -8.08
CA LEU A 141 9.25 -9.29 -7.73
C LEU A 141 8.12 -8.28 -7.95
N ALA A 142 7.30 -8.46 -9.00
CA ALA A 142 6.18 -7.56 -9.29
C ALA A 142 5.14 -7.49 -8.15
N LEU A 143 5.07 -8.51 -7.28
CA LEU A 143 4.23 -8.48 -6.08
C LEU A 143 4.60 -7.38 -5.10
N LEU A 144 5.89 -7.08 -4.98
CA LEU A 144 6.41 -6.12 -4.02
C LEU A 144 6.03 -4.68 -4.40
N GLY A 145 5.61 -4.47 -5.65
CA GLY A 145 5.26 -3.18 -6.23
C GLY A 145 6.22 -2.79 -7.35
N GLU A 146 5.94 -1.64 -7.97
CA GLU A 146 6.83 -1.08 -8.97
C GLU A 146 8.19 -0.69 -8.36
N ILE A 147 8.19 -0.35 -7.08
CA ILE A 147 9.35 -0.02 -6.25
C ILE A 147 9.38 -1.01 -5.08
N PHE A 148 10.53 -1.60 -4.81
CA PHE A 148 10.70 -2.64 -3.80
C PHE A 148 12.09 -2.61 -3.17
N SER A 149 12.21 -3.12 -1.95
CA SER A 149 13.51 -3.22 -1.26
C SER A 149 14.25 -4.50 -1.67
N VAL A 150 15.57 -4.51 -1.48
CA VAL A 150 16.39 -5.70 -1.77
C VAL A 150 16.04 -6.83 -0.78
N GLU A 151 15.77 -6.46 0.47
CA GLU A 151 15.42 -7.33 1.58
C GLU A 151 14.07 -8.02 1.35
N ALA A 152 13.09 -7.29 0.81
CA ALA A 152 11.81 -7.90 0.41
C ALA A 152 11.97 -8.82 -0.83
N ALA A 153 12.91 -8.50 -1.73
CA ALA A 153 13.24 -9.37 -2.87
C ALA A 153 13.95 -10.66 -2.44
N GLU A 154 14.83 -10.59 -1.44
CA GLU A 154 15.48 -11.75 -0.81
C GLU A 154 14.47 -12.74 -0.24
N ALA A 155 13.36 -12.25 0.32
CA ALA A 155 12.29 -13.11 0.81
C ALA A 155 11.54 -13.88 -0.30
N LEU A 156 11.63 -13.45 -1.57
CA LEU A 156 10.89 -14.05 -2.69
C LEU A 156 11.75 -14.85 -3.67
N LEU A 157 13.05 -14.56 -3.73
CA LEU A 157 13.94 -15.06 -4.76
C LEU A 157 15.00 -16.03 -4.20
N PRO A 158 15.23 -17.18 -4.85
CA PRO A 158 16.42 -17.98 -4.57
C PRO A 158 17.66 -17.27 -5.13
N ASN A 159 18.78 -17.20 -4.39
CA ASN A 159 20.00 -16.51 -4.86
C ASN A 159 19.71 -15.08 -5.36
N SER A 160 18.95 -14.31 -4.58
CA SER A 160 18.45 -12.98 -4.91
C SER A 160 19.52 -12.05 -5.52
N THR A 161 20.73 -12.02 -4.97
CA THR A 161 21.83 -11.16 -5.46
C THR A 161 22.15 -11.39 -6.94
N ASP A 162 22.29 -12.65 -7.35
CA ASP A 162 22.63 -13.01 -8.73
C ASP A 162 21.46 -12.69 -9.68
N ILE A 163 20.23 -13.01 -9.25
CA ILE A 163 19.02 -12.73 -10.04
C ILE A 163 18.82 -11.22 -10.21
N LEU A 164 18.94 -10.45 -9.13
CA LEU A 164 18.78 -9.00 -9.19
C LEU A 164 19.85 -8.37 -10.08
N THR A 165 21.10 -8.84 -10.00
CA THR A 165 22.20 -8.40 -10.89
C THR A 165 21.89 -8.71 -12.34
N LEU A 166 21.42 -9.92 -12.64
CA LEU A 166 21.02 -10.34 -13.98
C LEU A 166 19.87 -9.50 -14.54
N LEU A 167 18.81 -9.27 -13.76
CA LEU A 167 17.64 -8.47 -14.17
C LEU A 167 18.00 -6.99 -14.36
N LYS A 168 18.95 -6.46 -13.58
CA LYS A 168 19.51 -5.11 -13.80
C LYS A 168 20.28 -5.03 -15.12
N ALA A 169 21.17 -6.00 -15.38
CA ALA A 169 21.95 -6.06 -16.62
C ALA A 169 21.05 -6.16 -17.87
N LYS A 170 19.91 -6.84 -17.75
CA LYS A 170 18.88 -6.97 -18.79
C LYS A 170 17.93 -5.77 -18.89
N GLY A 171 18.08 -4.77 -18.02
CA GLY A 171 17.28 -3.54 -18.04
C GLY A 171 15.80 -3.76 -17.67
N VAL A 172 15.50 -4.82 -16.91
CA VAL A 172 14.14 -5.09 -16.40
C VAL A 172 13.85 -4.26 -15.15
N ILE A 173 14.87 -4.16 -14.28
CA ILE A 173 14.85 -3.37 -13.05
C ILE A 173 16.06 -2.43 -13.01
N VAL A 174 15.93 -1.34 -12.30
CA VAL A 174 17.00 -0.35 -12.06
C VAL A 174 16.97 0.07 -10.61
N ASP A 175 18.03 0.73 -10.17
CA ASP A 175 18.02 1.36 -8.85
C ASP A 175 17.01 2.52 -8.82
N GLY A 176 16.40 2.70 -7.65
CA GLY A 176 15.52 3.80 -7.31
C GLY A 176 16.26 5.14 -7.31
N VAL A 177 15.49 6.21 -7.38
CA VAL A 177 16.00 7.56 -7.64
C VAL A 177 16.21 8.37 -6.37
N HIS A 178 15.49 8.02 -5.31
CA HIS A 178 15.37 8.79 -4.09
C HIS A 178 15.24 7.86 -2.89
N PHE A 179 15.56 8.40 -1.72
CA PHE A 179 15.06 7.86 -0.47
C PHE A 179 13.54 8.02 -0.50
N ILE A 180 12.85 6.89 -0.65
CA ILE A 180 11.41 6.80 -0.50
C ILE A 180 11.21 6.21 0.88
N GLU A 181 10.33 6.81 1.68
CA GLU A 181 10.01 6.24 2.97
C GLU A 181 9.16 4.97 2.75
N PRO A 182 9.55 3.82 3.33
CA PRO A 182 8.75 2.61 3.21
C PRO A 182 7.42 2.75 3.97
N LEU A 183 6.38 2.10 3.46
CA LEU A 183 5.10 2.00 4.16
C LEU A 183 5.25 1.21 5.46
N TRP A 184 6.08 0.17 5.46
CA TRP A 184 6.48 -0.58 6.65
C TRP A 184 7.77 -1.36 6.40
N GLY A 185 8.34 -1.87 7.49
CA GLY A 185 9.55 -2.69 7.47
C GLY A 185 10.81 -1.85 7.69
N THR A 186 11.95 -2.54 7.68
CA THR A 186 13.26 -1.96 7.89
C THR A 186 14.04 -1.94 6.58
N THR A 187 14.79 -0.86 6.35
CA THR A 187 15.72 -0.73 5.24
C THR A 187 17.13 -0.97 5.77
N THR A 188 17.86 -1.89 5.15
CA THR A 188 19.28 -2.15 5.45
C THR A 188 20.21 -1.57 4.39
N ALA A 189 19.72 -1.34 3.17
CA ALA A 189 20.47 -0.79 2.04
C ALA A 189 20.02 0.61 1.59
N ASP A 190 20.95 1.36 0.98
CA ASP A 190 20.85 2.80 0.69
C ASP A 190 19.97 3.18 -0.53
N THR A 191 19.38 2.24 -1.27
CA THR A 191 18.41 2.60 -2.34
C THR A 191 17.47 1.45 -2.70
N PRO A 192 16.13 1.68 -2.75
CA PRO A 192 15.20 0.67 -3.27
C PRO A 192 15.45 0.37 -4.75
N LEU A 193 14.97 -0.77 -5.23
CA LEU A 193 14.94 -1.11 -6.66
C LEU A 193 13.57 -0.77 -7.25
N ARG A 194 13.51 -0.63 -8.56
CA ARG A 194 12.26 -0.43 -9.28
C ARG A 194 12.25 -1.06 -10.65
N PHE A 195 11.06 -1.34 -11.16
CA PHE A 195 10.87 -1.73 -12.56
C PHE A 195 11.20 -0.59 -13.52
N CYS A 196 11.85 -0.91 -14.64
CA CYS A 196 12.14 0.07 -15.69
C CYS A 196 10.90 0.62 -16.38
N HIS A 197 9.81 -0.16 -16.35
CA HIS A 197 8.57 0.12 -17.04
C HIS A 197 7.39 -0.25 -16.13
N THR A 198 6.60 0.75 -15.71
CA THR A 198 5.34 0.57 -14.95
C THR A 198 4.41 -0.44 -15.63
N PHE A 199 4.38 -0.42 -16.95
CA PHE A 199 3.55 -1.31 -17.74
C PHE A 199 3.97 -2.78 -17.67
N VAL A 200 5.28 -3.04 -17.75
CA VAL A 200 5.84 -4.38 -17.60
C VAL A 200 5.50 -4.90 -16.21
N HIS A 201 5.67 -4.08 -15.18
CA HIS A 201 5.27 -4.40 -13.81
C HIS A 201 3.79 -4.80 -13.72
N GLN A 202 2.89 -3.99 -14.27
CA GLN A 202 1.44 -4.29 -14.26
C GLN A 202 1.09 -5.58 -15.00
N GLN A 203 1.68 -5.81 -16.19
CA GLN A 203 1.44 -7.04 -16.95
C GLN A 203 1.98 -8.28 -16.22
N LEU A 204 3.14 -8.18 -15.59
CA LEU A 204 3.66 -9.26 -14.75
C LEU A 204 2.72 -9.54 -13.57
N LEU A 205 2.25 -8.50 -12.88
CA LEU A 205 1.35 -8.58 -11.74
C LEU A 205 0.01 -9.25 -12.09
N GLN A 206 -0.53 -8.99 -13.28
CA GLN A 206 -1.78 -9.61 -13.75
C GLN A 206 -1.63 -11.11 -14.04
N ASN A 207 -0.42 -11.57 -14.35
CA ASN A 207 -0.12 -12.95 -14.77
C ASN A 207 0.64 -13.73 -13.71
N ILE A 208 0.45 -13.37 -12.44
CA ILE A 208 1.07 -14.05 -11.33
C ILE A 208 0.33 -15.36 -11.02
N ASP A 209 1.09 -16.43 -10.93
CA ASP A 209 0.64 -17.67 -10.30
C ASP A 209 0.91 -17.60 -8.80
N PHE A 210 -0.16 -17.55 -8.01
CA PHE A 210 -0.05 -17.43 -6.55
C PHE A 210 0.45 -18.70 -5.87
N ALA A 211 0.28 -19.86 -6.50
CA ALA A 211 0.80 -21.11 -5.97
C ALA A 211 2.33 -21.12 -5.91
N ASP A 212 2.98 -20.27 -6.70
CA ASP A 212 4.42 -20.19 -6.81
C ASP A 212 5.08 -19.16 -5.87
N ILE A 213 4.29 -18.42 -5.10
CA ILE A 213 4.81 -17.34 -4.25
C ILE A 213 5.16 -17.89 -2.87
N PRO A 214 6.39 -17.67 -2.37
CA PRO A 214 6.75 -18.00 -0.99
C PRO A 214 6.14 -16.97 -0.02
N VAL A 215 4.82 -16.96 0.11
CA VAL A 215 4.07 -15.95 0.90
C VAL A 215 4.50 -15.97 2.37
N LEU A 216 4.81 -17.15 2.92
CA LEU A 216 5.32 -17.26 4.28
C LEU A 216 6.61 -16.48 4.49
N SER A 217 7.58 -16.66 3.60
CA SER A 217 8.84 -15.92 3.62
C SER A 217 8.59 -14.41 3.50
N LEU A 218 7.60 -14.00 2.70
CA LEU A 218 7.24 -12.59 2.58
C LEU A 218 6.61 -12.01 3.84
N ILE A 219 5.73 -12.77 4.51
CA ILE A 219 5.06 -12.36 5.75
C ILE A 219 6.04 -12.27 6.92
N GLU A 220 7.01 -13.18 6.95
CA GLU A 220 8.07 -13.24 7.97
C GLU A 220 9.20 -12.25 7.70
N SER A 221 9.28 -11.69 6.48
CA SER A 221 10.27 -10.69 6.14
C SER A 221 10.06 -9.40 6.93
N GLU A 222 11.14 -8.92 7.54
CA GLU A 222 11.23 -7.57 8.12
C GLU A 222 11.62 -6.51 7.08
N GLY A 223 11.77 -6.91 5.81
CA GLY A 223 12.17 -6.03 4.72
C GLY A 223 11.17 -4.92 4.46
N ALA A 224 11.68 -3.82 3.89
CA ALA A 224 10.88 -2.64 3.58
C ALA A 224 9.92 -2.86 2.41
N PHE A 225 8.67 -2.41 2.54
CA PHE A 225 7.66 -2.42 1.48
C PHE A 225 7.23 -1.02 1.13
N TYR A 226 7.17 -0.71 -0.17
CA TYR A 226 6.79 0.61 -0.69
C TYR A 226 5.41 0.63 -1.34
N SER A 227 4.73 -0.52 -1.40
CA SER A 227 3.41 -0.65 -2.01
C SER A 227 2.53 -1.62 -1.24
N ILE A 228 1.22 -1.37 -1.29
CA ILE A 228 0.19 -2.29 -0.82
C ILE A 228 -0.10 -3.43 -1.84
N THR A 229 0.63 -3.49 -2.95
CA THR A 229 0.46 -4.52 -4.00
C THR A 229 0.54 -5.93 -3.42
N ALA A 230 1.55 -6.22 -2.59
CA ALA A 230 1.71 -7.53 -1.97
C ALA A 230 0.51 -7.89 -1.10
N MET A 231 0.02 -6.93 -0.29
CA MET A 231 -1.18 -7.11 0.52
C MET A 231 -2.41 -7.43 -0.34
N LYS A 232 -2.63 -6.65 -1.41
CA LYS A 232 -3.75 -6.85 -2.36
C LYS A 232 -3.68 -8.22 -3.02
N ALA A 233 -2.48 -8.64 -3.40
CA ALA A 233 -2.23 -9.90 -4.05
C ALA A 233 -2.51 -11.06 -3.08
N ILE A 234 -1.93 -11.03 -1.88
CA ILE A 234 -2.14 -12.02 -0.81
C ILE A 234 -3.61 -12.14 -0.43
N ALA A 235 -4.31 -11.01 -0.26
CA ALA A 235 -5.73 -11.00 0.12
C ALA A 235 -6.66 -11.58 -0.96
N LYS A 236 -6.24 -11.55 -2.24
CA LYS A 236 -7.01 -12.10 -3.37
C LYS A 236 -6.71 -13.56 -3.67
N ALA A 237 -5.53 -14.05 -3.27
CA ALA A 237 -5.11 -15.42 -3.50
C ALA A 237 -6.10 -16.42 -2.91
N ASP A 238 -6.13 -17.63 -3.47
CA ASP A 238 -6.95 -18.70 -2.92
C ASP A 238 -6.18 -19.48 -1.84
N TRP A 239 -6.69 -19.40 -0.62
CA TRP A 239 -6.21 -20.08 0.59
C TRP A 239 -7.12 -21.24 1.00
N SER A 240 -7.99 -21.74 0.10
CA SER A 240 -8.93 -22.83 0.40
C SER A 240 -8.24 -24.11 0.87
N GLU A 241 -7.05 -24.41 0.34
CA GLU A 241 -6.23 -25.57 0.71
C GLU A 241 -5.24 -25.30 1.87
N ALA A 242 -5.15 -24.07 2.36
CA ALA A 242 -4.25 -23.71 3.44
C ALA A 242 -4.75 -24.20 4.81
N SER A 243 -3.81 -24.44 5.74
CA SER A 243 -4.19 -24.79 7.11
C SER A 243 -4.82 -23.59 7.84
N PRO A 244 -5.76 -23.81 8.78
CA PRO A 244 -6.36 -22.72 9.55
C PRO A 244 -5.34 -21.81 10.26
N ALA A 245 -4.25 -22.39 10.76
CA ALA A 245 -3.17 -21.66 11.41
C ALA A 245 -2.44 -20.72 10.44
N LEU A 246 -2.20 -21.16 9.20
CA LEU A 246 -1.60 -20.34 8.15
C LEU A 246 -2.53 -19.20 7.76
N THR A 247 -3.81 -19.50 7.49
CA THR A 247 -4.80 -18.48 7.11
C THR A 247 -4.98 -17.43 8.21
N SER A 248 -4.93 -17.83 9.48
CA SER A 248 -4.93 -16.88 10.59
C SER A 248 -3.66 -16.03 10.65
N LYS A 249 -2.48 -16.62 10.46
CA LYS A 249 -1.21 -15.86 10.40
C LYS A 249 -1.25 -14.81 9.28
N VAL A 250 -1.76 -15.17 8.10
CA VAL A 250 -1.97 -14.24 6.99
C VAL A 250 -2.94 -13.14 7.38
N PHE A 251 -4.08 -13.48 7.98
CA PHE A 251 -5.06 -12.50 8.46
C PHE A 251 -4.44 -11.50 9.44
N GLN A 252 -3.70 -11.98 10.43
CA GLN A 252 -3.03 -11.14 11.43
C GLN A 252 -2.00 -10.22 10.79
N TRP A 253 -1.22 -10.72 9.84
CA TRP A 253 -0.28 -9.90 9.08
C TRP A 253 -1.02 -8.81 8.30
N LEU A 254 -2.03 -9.17 7.50
CA LEU A 254 -2.83 -8.20 6.74
C LEU A 254 -3.42 -7.13 7.65
N HIS A 255 -4.05 -7.53 8.76
CA HIS A 255 -4.61 -6.62 9.76
C HIS A 255 -3.57 -5.62 10.28
N SER A 256 -2.39 -6.10 10.69
CA SER A 256 -1.32 -5.22 11.18
C SER A 256 -0.89 -4.19 10.13
N LYS A 257 -0.83 -4.58 8.85
CA LYS A 257 -0.44 -3.68 7.77
C LYS A 257 -1.56 -2.71 7.39
N VAL A 258 -2.83 -3.11 7.48
CA VAL A 258 -3.97 -2.20 7.29
C VAL A 258 -3.93 -1.07 8.31
N LEU A 259 -3.65 -1.37 9.58
CA LEU A 259 -3.55 -0.34 10.62
C LEU A 259 -2.45 0.68 10.29
N ILE A 260 -1.27 0.21 9.88
CA ILE A 260 -0.16 1.08 9.45
C ILE A 260 -0.59 1.95 8.26
N VAL A 261 -1.14 1.34 7.21
CA VAL A 261 -1.56 2.05 6.00
C VAL A 261 -2.69 3.06 6.31
N SER A 262 -3.62 2.71 7.19
CA SER A 262 -4.72 3.61 7.59
C SER A 262 -4.21 4.85 8.32
N ASN A 263 -3.17 4.71 9.14
CA ASN A 263 -2.52 5.83 9.83
C ASN A 263 -1.70 6.71 8.87
N LEU A 264 -1.09 6.12 7.83
CA LEU A 264 -0.28 6.86 6.85
C LEU A 264 -1.13 7.53 5.77
N SER A 265 -2.15 6.85 5.25
CA SER A 265 -2.97 7.31 4.14
C SER A 265 -4.34 6.63 4.14
N PRO A 266 -5.40 7.35 4.59
CA PRO A 266 -6.77 6.85 4.54
C PRO A 266 -7.21 6.43 3.14
N ILE A 267 -6.75 7.14 2.10
CA ILE A 267 -7.06 6.83 0.68
C ILE A 267 -6.49 5.47 0.28
N LEU A 268 -5.25 5.17 0.64
CA LEU A 268 -4.65 3.86 0.34
C LEU A 268 -5.38 2.74 1.09
N ALA A 269 -5.73 2.97 2.36
CA ALA A 269 -6.50 2.03 3.17
C ALA A 269 -7.89 1.76 2.58
N MET A 270 -8.59 2.78 2.10
CA MET A 270 -9.88 2.63 1.41
C MET A 270 -9.79 1.68 0.20
N SER A 271 -8.66 1.70 -0.52
CA SER A 271 -8.45 0.80 -1.66
C SER A 271 -8.15 -0.66 -1.27
N PHE A 272 -7.83 -0.91 0.00
CA PHE A 272 -7.47 -2.24 0.51
C PHE A 272 -8.54 -2.86 1.42
N ASN A 273 -9.24 -2.05 2.23
CA ASN A 273 -10.23 -2.50 3.20
C ASN A 273 -11.26 -3.50 2.64
N PRO A 274 -11.86 -3.30 1.45
CA PRO A 274 -12.80 -4.27 0.89
C PRO A 274 -12.18 -5.66 0.65
N LEU A 275 -10.89 -5.71 0.28
CA LEU A 275 -10.18 -6.98 0.08
C LEU A 275 -9.87 -7.67 1.40
N PHE A 276 -9.54 -6.90 2.43
CA PHE A 276 -9.36 -7.43 3.79
C PHE A 276 -10.66 -8.04 4.34
N TYR A 277 -11.79 -7.36 4.15
CA TYR A 277 -13.10 -7.88 4.56
C TYR A 277 -13.49 -9.12 3.76
N ALA A 278 -13.28 -9.12 2.44
CA ALA A 278 -13.56 -10.28 1.61
C ALA A 278 -12.69 -11.49 1.99
N PHE A 279 -11.42 -11.27 2.35
CA PHE A 279 -10.54 -12.32 2.86
C PHE A 279 -11.10 -12.91 4.16
N HIS A 280 -11.49 -12.06 5.12
CA HIS A 280 -12.11 -12.50 6.36
C HIS A 280 -13.36 -13.34 6.10
N ASP A 281 -14.32 -12.82 5.34
CA ASP A 281 -15.61 -13.46 5.13
C ASP A 281 -15.47 -14.82 4.42
N ARG A 282 -14.46 -14.96 3.55
CA ARG A 282 -14.16 -16.22 2.87
C ARG A 282 -13.59 -17.29 3.80
N TYR A 283 -12.81 -16.91 4.80
CA TYR A 283 -12.03 -17.87 5.60
C TYR A 283 -12.43 -17.93 7.09
N ALA A 284 -13.39 -17.12 7.54
CA ALA A 284 -13.80 -17.06 8.94
C ALA A 284 -14.32 -18.38 9.50
N GLU A 285 -14.90 -19.24 8.67
CA GLU A 285 -15.40 -20.57 9.08
C GLU A 285 -14.29 -21.58 9.37
N GLN A 286 -13.05 -21.31 8.94
CA GLN A 286 -11.91 -22.19 9.21
C GLN A 286 -11.34 -22.01 10.63
N TRP A 287 -11.63 -20.88 11.29
CA TRP A 287 -11.02 -20.52 12.57
C TRP A 287 -11.77 -21.12 13.76
N GLN A 288 -11.02 -21.38 14.83
CA GLN A 288 -11.58 -21.84 16.10
C GLN A 288 -12.44 -20.74 16.75
N SER A 289 -13.40 -21.11 17.60
CA SER A 289 -14.42 -20.16 18.09
C SER A 289 -13.85 -18.89 18.75
N GLU A 290 -12.79 -19.01 19.57
CA GLU A 290 -12.14 -17.86 20.21
C GLU A 290 -11.41 -16.96 19.21
N GLU A 291 -10.67 -17.57 18.28
CA GLU A 291 -9.94 -16.87 17.23
C GLU A 291 -10.89 -16.18 16.23
N LYS A 292 -11.99 -16.86 15.88
CA LYS A 292 -13.07 -16.32 15.06
C LYS A 292 -13.67 -15.07 15.70
N LEU A 293 -13.97 -15.11 17.00
CA LEU A 293 -14.45 -13.94 17.72
C LEU A 293 -13.43 -12.79 17.69
N ARG A 294 -12.16 -13.07 17.96
CA ARG A 294 -11.08 -12.06 17.91
C ARG A 294 -10.97 -11.41 16.53
N ASN A 295 -11.00 -12.21 15.46
CA ASN A 295 -10.88 -11.71 14.09
C ASN A 295 -12.14 -10.96 13.65
N ASN A 296 -13.34 -11.41 14.04
CA ASN A 296 -14.59 -10.68 13.80
C ASN A 296 -14.55 -9.28 14.44
N VAL A 297 -14.08 -9.19 15.69
CA VAL A 297 -13.93 -7.91 16.40
C VAL A 297 -12.99 -6.97 15.65
N LYS A 298 -11.83 -7.47 15.21
CA LYS A 298 -10.86 -6.69 14.40
C LYS A 298 -11.45 -6.18 13.09
N VAL A 299 -12.19 -7.02 12.36
CA VAL A 299 -12.84 -6.61 11.11
C VAL A 299 -13.91 -5.57 11.34
N LEU A 300 -14.73 -5.73 12.38
CA LEU A 300 -15.77 -4.76 12.70
C LEU A 300 -15.17 -3.42 13.15
N ASP A 301 -14.12 -3.43 13.96
CA ASP A 301 -13.39 -2.21 14.34
C ASP A 301 -12.83 -1.48 13.10
N MET A 302 -12.20 -2.22 12.18
CA MET A 302 -11.77 -1.66 10.89
C MET A 302 -12.92 -1.11 10.05
N LYS A 303 -14.07 -1.79 10.02
CA LYS A 303 -15.29 -1.33 9.33
C LYS A 303 -15.81 -0.03 9.93
N VAL A 304 -15.85 0.08 11.26
CA VAL A 304 -16.23 1.30 11.98
C VAL A 304 -15.33 2.47 11.56
N CYS A 305 -14.01 2.29 11.61
CA CYS A 305 -13.05 3.30 11.17
C CYS A 305 -13.23 3.66 9.69
N HIS A 306 -13.44 2.67 8.82
CA HIS A 306 -13.63 2.89 7.39
C HIS A 306 -14.90 3.69 7.09
N TYR A 307 -16.05 3.29 7.66
CA TYR A 307 -17.34 3.95 7.46
C TYR A 307 -17.36 5.35 8.04
N ASP A 308 -16.61 5.60 9.11
CA ASP A 308 -16.43 6.95 9.63
C ASP A 308 -15.67 7.85 8.64
N VAL A 309 -14.60 7.35 8.02
CA VAL A 309 -13.81 8.11 7.03
C VAL A 309 -14.63 8.43 5.77
N VAL A 310 -15.44 7.49 5.29
CA VAL A 310 -16.27 7.69 4.08
C VAL A 310 -17.63 8.33 4.36
N GLU A 311 -17.89 8.72 5.62
CA GLU A 311 -19.12 9.37 6.08
C GLU A 311 -20.41 8.54 5.84
N ASP A 312 -20.29 7.21 5.88
CA ASP A 312 -21.42 6.29 5.71
C ASP A 312 -22.05 5.99 7.08
N SER A 313 -22.95 6.88 7.52
CA SER A 313 -23.56 6.81 8.86
C SER A 313 -24.39 5.55 9.11
N GLU A 314 -24.99 4.97 8.06
CA GLU A 314 -25.83 3.78 8.18
C GLU A 314 -24.96 2.56 8.45
N ASN A 315 -23.98 2.28 7.58
CA ASN A 315 -23.08 1.15 7.76
C ASN A 315 -22.18 1.30 9.00
N TYR A 316 -21.84 2.53 9.35
CA TYR A 316 -21.19 2.85 10.62
C TYR A 316 -21.99 2.35 11.83
N SER A 317 -23.28 2.71 11.90
CA SER A 317 -24.16 2.35 13.01
C SER A 317 -24.38 0.85 13.10
N ILE A 318 -24.54 0.19 11.95
CA ILE A 318 -24.66 -1.28 11.85
C ILE A 318 -23.40 -1.95 12.40
N ALA A 319 -22.20 -1.48 12.01
CA ALA A 319 -20.94 -2.05 12.44
C ALA A 319 -20.72 -1.89 13.96
N ILE A 320 -21.06 -0.72 14.53
CA ILE A 320 -20.98 -0.49 15.99
C ILE A 320 -21.94 -1.40 16.75
N GLU A 321 -23.19 -1.53 16.30
CA GLU A 321 -24.17 -2.37 17.01
C GLU A 321 -23.78 -3.85 16.94
N GLU A 322 -23.29 -4.30 15.78
CA GLU A 322 -22.77 -5.66 15.61
C GLU A 322 -21.55 -5.91 16.51
N LEU A 323 -20.59 -4.98 16.55
CA LEU A 323 -19.42 -5.04 17.42
C LEU A 323 -19.84 -5.12 18.89
N ARG A 324 -20.84 -4.34 19.31
CA ARG A 324 -21.39 -4.39 20.66
C ARG A 324 -22.09 -5.73 20.93
N ARG A 325 -22.83 -6.26 19.97
CA ARG A 325 -23.58 -7.51 20.07
C ARG A 325 -22.65 -8.70 20.29
N ILE A 326 -21.59 -8.83 19.49
CA ILE A 326 -20.68 -9.99 19.57
C ILE A 326 -19.77 -9.96 20.80
N THR A 327 -19.55 -8.78 21.41
CA THR A 327 -18.70 -8.61 22.60
C THR A 327 -19.48 -8.50 23.92
N ARG A 328 -20.82 -8.49 23.89
CA ARG A 328 -21.69 -8.09 25.01
C ARG A 328 -21.44 -8.83 26.34
N ASN A 329 -21.17 -10.13 26.29
CA ASN A 329 -21.11 -10.99 27.48
C ASN A 329 -19.78 -11.75 27.51
N PRO A 330 -18.68 -11.10 27.91
CA PRO A 330 -17.38 -11.75 27.96
C PRO A 330 -17.35 -12.85 29.02
N ARG A 331 -16.82 -14.02 28.66
CA ARG A 331 -16.76 -15.20 29.53
C ARG A 331 -15.38 -15.40 30.17
N ASN A 332 -14.37 -14.74 29.65
CA ASN A 332 -12.99 -14.82 30.10
C ASN A 332 -12.28 -13.47 29.87
N ALA A 333 -11.05 -13.35 30.38
CA ALA A 333 -10.26 -12.12 30.27
C ALA A 333 -10.00 -11.71 28.81
N THR A 334 -9.81 -12.66 27.89
CA THR A 334 -9.62 -12.37 26.46
C THR A 334 -10.85 -11.70 25.86
N GLU A 335 -12.04 -12.27 26.06
CA GLU A 335 -13.29 -11.70 25.57
C GLU A 335 -13.58 -10.34 26.23
N ALA A 336 -13.21 -10.18 27.50
CA ALA A 336 -13.37 -8.92 28.22
C ALA A 336 -12.44 -7.82 27.66
N ALA A 337 -11.20 -8.17 27.27
CA ALA A 337 -10.29 -7.26 26.58
C ALA A 337 -10.84 -6.85 25.21
N LEU A 338 -11.42 -7.79 24.44
CA LEU A 338 -12.09 -7.47 23.18
C LEU A 338 -13.30 -6.55 23.38
N ARG A 339 -14.08 -6.77 24.45
CA ARG A 339 -15.18 -5.88 24.81
C ARG A 339 -14.69 -4.48 25.18
N ALA A 340 -13.59 -4.38 25.93
CA ALA A 340 -12.96 -3.09 26.20
C ALA A 340 -12.58 -2.39 24.89
N GLY A 341 -11.88 -3.07 23.96
CA GLY A 341 -11.57 -2.51 22.64
C GLY A 341 -12.80 -2.00 21.88
N ALA A 342 -13.88 -2.78 21.85
CA ALA A 342 -15.16 -2.40 21.23
C ALA A 342 -15.80 -1.15 21.85
N LEU A 343 -15.67 -0.97 23.17
CA LEU A 343 -16.11 0.25 23.86
C LEU A 343 -15.27 1.46 23.44
N GLY A 344 -13.96 1.28 23.21
CA GLY A 344 -13.07 2.31 22.68
C GLY A 344 -13.44 2.76 21.26
N ALA A 345 -13.71 1.81 20.37
CA ALA A 345 -14.18 2.08 19.01
C ALA A 345 -15.49 2.88 19.00
N THR A 346 -16.41 2.52 19.89
CA THR A 346 -17.67 3.23 20.12
C THR A 346 -17.44 4.66 20.59
N PHE A 347 -16.47 4.87 21.48
CA PHE A 347 -16.15 6.20 21.99
C PHE A 347 -15.57 7.13 20.91
N ASN A 348 -14.70 6.60 20.05
CA ASN A 348 -14.06 7.36 18.97
C ASN A 348 -15.02 7.71 17.82
N SER A 349 -16.31 7.34 17.91
CA SER A 349 -17.36 7.81 17.00
C SER A 349 -17.42 9.33 16.92
N ARG A 350 -17.82 9.90 15.77
CA ARG A 350 -18.07 11.35 15.59
C ARG A 350 -19.06 11.98 16.58
N TYR A 351 -19.78 11.16 17.36
CA TYR A 351 -20.89 11.60 18.20
C TYR A 351 -20.96 10.89 19.56
N PRO A 352 -19.94 10.93 20.43
CA PRO A 352 -20.12 10.43 21.78
C PRO A 352 -20.95 11.47 22.55
N TRP A 353 -22.26 11.25 22.63
CA TRP A 353 -23.12 12.03 23.50
C TRP A 353 -22.67 11.80 24.96
N LYS A 354 -22.56 12.85 25.78
CA LYS A 354 -22.11 12.76 27.19
C LYS A 354 -22.72 11.60 28.01
N PRO A 355 -24.00 11.20 27.85
CA PRO A 355 -24.55 10.05 28.55
C PRO A 355 -23.89 8.71 28.18
N GLN A 356 -23.63 8.48 26.89
CA GLN A 356 -23.01 7.24 26.40
C GLN A 356 -21.58 7.07 26.91
N LEU A 357 -20.87 8.18 27.08
CA LEU A 357 -19.54 8.19 27.66
C LEU A 357 -19.52 7.65 29.10
N LEU A 358 -20.45 8.08 29.95
CA LEU A 358 -20.53 7.59 31.33
C LEU A 358 -20.87 6.10 31.36
N GLU A 359 -21.72 5.63 30.46
CA GLU A 359 -22.03 4.21 30.30
C GLU A 359 -20.80 3.40 29.88
N ILE A 360 -20.02 3.89 28.91
CA ILE A 360 -18.77 3.28 28.47
C ILE A 360 -17.76 3.16 29.63
N ILE A 361 -17.56 4.24 30.40
CA ILE A 361 -16.63 4.25 31.55
C ILE A 361 -17.12 3.29 32.64
N ALA A 362 -18.41 3.31 32.96
CA ALA A 362 -18.99 2.42 33.97
C ALA A 362 -18.89 0.95 33.56
N GLU A 363 -19.09 0.65 32.28
CA GLU A 363 -18.91 -0.69 31.75
C GLU A 363 -17.43 -1.13 31.77
N GLY A 364 -16.50 -0.27 31.32
CA GLY A 364 -15.06 -0.54 31.40
C GLY A 364 -14.58 -0.81 32.84
N THR A 365 -15.11 -0.07 33.81
CA THR A 365 -14.82 -0.27 35.24
C THR A 365 -15.31 -1.64 35.71
N ARG A 366 -16.55 -2.02 35.38
CA ARG A 366 -17.12 -3.34 35.72
C ARG A 366 -16.32 -4.49 35.09
N LEU A 367 -15.87 -4.34 33.84
CA LEU A 367 -15.05 -5.35 33.18
C LEU A 367 -13.73 -5.58 33.93
N VAL A 368 -13.08 -4.51 34.38
CA VAL A 368 -11.84 -4.61 35.16
C VAL A 368 -12.05 -5.19 36.55
N GLU A 369 -13.15 -4.85 37.21
CA GLU A 369 -13.50 -5.45 38.50
C GLU A 369 -13.73 -6.96 38.37
N HIS A 370 -14.34 -7.41 37.27
CA HIS A 370 -14.63 -8.81 37.03
C HIS A 370 -13.45 -9.60 36.43
N PHE A 371 -12.61 -8.93 35.62
CA PHE A 371 -11.43 -9.49 34.95
C PHE A 371 -10.21 -8.56 35.17
N PRO A 372 -9.57 -8.60 36.35
CA PRO A 372 -8.47 -7.67 36.68
C PRO A 372 -7.29 -7.70 35.72
N GLU A 373 -7.07 -8.84 35.04
CA GLU A 373 -5.97 -9.07 34.10
C GLU A 373 -6.05 -8.14 32.87
N ILE A 374 -7.24 -7.67 32.51
CA ILE A 374 -7.40 -6.81 31.32
C ILE A 374 -6.75 -5.43 31.51
N ARG A 375 -6.42 -5.03 32.75
CA ARG A 375 -5.73 -3.75 33.03
C ARG A 375 -4.39 -3.62 32.30
N ALA A 376 -3.74 -4.76 32.02
CA ALA A 376 -2.44 -4.80 31.36
C ALA A 376 -2.55 -4.92 29.83
N THR A 377 -3.76 -4.99 29.26
CA THR A 377 -3.91 -5.16 27.81
C THR A 377 -3.91 -3.83 27.09
N GLU A 378 -3.47 -3.86 25.83
CA GLU A 378 -3.43 -2.69 24.96
C GLU A 378 -4.85 -2.14 24.70
N GLU A 379 -5.83 -3.03 24.54
CA GLU A 379 -7.23 -2.67 24.27
C GLU A 379 -7.81 -1.84 25.42
N PHE A 380 -7.55 -2.24 26.66
CA PHE A 380 -8.04 -1.50 27.82
C PHE A 380 -7.30 -0.17 28.01
N THR A 381 -5.97 -0.20 27.81
CA THR A 381 -5.13 1.01 27.83
C THR A 381 -5.67 2.05 26.83
N HIS A 382 -6.00 1.62 25.62
CA HIS A 382 -6.56 2.50 24.61
C HIS A 382 -7.85 3.18 25.12
N VAL A 383 -8.82 2.45 25.68
CA VAL A 383 -10.05 3.04 26.26
C VAL A 383 -9.75 4.04 27.37
N VAL A 384 -8.88 3.67 28.33
CA VAL A 384 -8.61 4.53 29.50
C VAL A 384 -7.87 5.80 29.12
N PHE A 385 -7.01 5.77 28.11
CA PHE A 385 -6.19 6.91 27.73
C PHE A 385 -6.80 7.78 26.63
N THR A 386 -7.45 7.22 25.61
CA THR A 386 -8.10 8.05 24.57
C THR A 386 -9.31 8.81 25.10
N VAL A 387 -10.12 8.19 25.95
CA VAL A 387 -11.35 8.80 26.49
C VAL A 387 -11.09 10.15 27.19
N PRO A 388 -10.12 10.26 28.12
CA PRO A 388 -9.86 11.50 28.83
C PRO A 388 -9.12 12.56 28.02
N THR A 389 -8.26 12.18 27.06
CA THR A 389 -7.56 13.17 26.22
C THR A 389 -8.50 13.90 25.27
N THR A 390 -9.47 13.19 24.67
CA THR A 390 -10.46 13.81 23.77
C THR A 390 -11.39 14.76 24.51
N LEU A 391 -11.69 14.49 25.79
CA LEU A 391 -12.43 15.42 26.66
C LEU A 391 -11.66 16.70 26.99
N ARG A 392 -10.33 16.66 26.97
CA ARG A 392 -9.47 17.83 27.26
C ARG A 392 -9.20 18.68 26.02
N SER A 393 -9.27 18.11 24.82
CA SER A 393 -8.90 18.80 23.58
C SER A 393 -10.07 19.48 22.86
N GLN A 394 -11.33 19.25 23.24
CA GLN A 394 -12.46 19.97 22.66
C GLN A 394 -12.61 21.38 23.29
N PRO A 395 -12.42 22.48 22.51
CA PRO A 395 -12.67 23.83 23.00
C PRO A 395 -14.18 24.01 23.19
N HIS A 396 -14.66 23.97 24.43
CA HIS A 396 -16.06 24.24 24.73
C HIS A 396 -16.31 25.78 24.68
N PRO A 397 -17.26 26.29 23.87
CA PRO A 397 -17.49 27.74 23.76
C PRO A 397 -18.20 28.42 24.94
N SER A 398 -18.48 27.73 26.05
CA SER A 398 -19.40 28.28 27.07
C SER A 398 -19.33 27.68 28.47
N ILE A 399 -18.22 27.05 28.88
CA ILE A 399 -18.12 26.47 30.24
C ILE A 399 -16.86 26.99 30.95
N SER A 400 -17.08 27.78 32.00
CA SER A 400 -16.06 28.19 32.98
C SER A 400 -15.46 26.94 33.67
N PRO A 401 -14.17 26.93 34.04
CA PRO A 401 -13.48 25.71 34.46
C PRO A 401 -13.93 25.29 35.87
N CYS A 402 -14.97 24.46 35.97
CA CYS A 402 -15.15 23.61 37.14
C CYS A 402 -14.16 22.45 37.02
N ALA A 403 -13.25 22.37 37.99
CA ALA A 403 -12.33 21.24 38.13
C ALA A 403 -13.12 19.92 38.17
N PRO A 404 -12.69 18.87 37.45
CA PRO A 404 -13.35 17.57 37.51
C PRO A 404 -13.25 16.98 38.93
N PRO A 405 -14.19 16.12 39.33
CA PRO A 405 -14.06 15.39 40.58
C PRO A 405 -12.77 14.56 40.58
N PRO A 406 -12.10 14.40 41.74
CA PRO A 406 -10.89 13.61 41.82
C PRO A 406 -11.17 12.18 41.36
N LEU A 407 -10.34 11.67 40.46
CA LEU A 407 -10.33 10.24 40.14
C LEU A 407 -10.21 9.44 41.45
N PRO A 408 -11.04 8.41 41.66
CA PRO A 408 -10.73 7.45 42.73
C PRO A 408 -9.40 6.80 42.33
N TYR A 409 -8.39 6.94 43.19
CA TYR A 409 -7.02 6.42 43.04
C TYR A 409 -6.03 7.32 42.28
N SER A 410 -5.10 7.90 43.05
CA SER A 410 -3.86 8.50 42.56
C SER A 410 -2.96 7.44 41.91
N LEU A 411 -2.85 7.44 40.59
CA LEU A 411 -1.93 6.61 39.81
C LEU A 411 -0.44 7.06 39.87
N HIS A 412 -0.05 7.82 40.91
CA HIS A 412 1.35 8.26 41.12
C HIS A 412 2.23 7.25 41.87
N GLN A 413 1.85 5.98 41.96
CA GLN A 413 2.64 4.94 42.65
C GLN A 413 2.96 3.72 41.78
N LEU A 414 3.32 3.93 40.51
CA LEU A 414 4.18 2.97 39.81
C LEU A 414 5.64 3.40 40.04
N PRO A 415 6.51 2.53 40.58
CA PRO A 415 7.93 2.85 40.66
C PRO A 415 8.48 2.97 39.24
N ALA A 416 8.96 4.16 38.90
CA ALA A 416 9.77 4.38 37.72
C ALA A 416 11.12 3.68 37.94
N THR A 417 11.22 2.40 37.55
CA THR A 417 12.52 1.78 37.27
C THR A 417 12.94 2.20 35.87
N PRO A 418 13.96 3.05 35.71
CA PRO A 418 14.55 3.29 34.40
C PRO A 418 15.18 1.98 33.87
N PRO A 419 15.16 1.73 32.56
CA PRO A 419 15.89 0.60 31.98
C PRO A 419 17.40 0.74 32.28
N PRO A 420 18.13 -0.38 32.45
CA PRO A 420 19.57 -0.32 32.64
C PRO A 420 20.23 0.27 31.39
N TYR A 421 20.92 1.40 31.59
CA TYR A 421 21.81 2.00 30.61
C TYR A 421 22.89 0.97 30.20
N LEU A 422 22.93 0.62 28.91
CA LEU A 422 24.11 0.02 28.30
C LEU A 422 25.27 1.04 28.34
N PRO A 423 26.47 0.67 28.78
CA PRO A 423 27.61 1.58 28.79
C PRO A 423 28.06 1.88 27.36
N LEU A 424 28.10 3.18 27.04
CA LEU A 424 28.79 3.73 25.88
C LEU A 424 30.27 3.32 25.96
N LEU A 425 30.72 2.54 24.97
CA LEU A 425 32.13 2.27 24.73
C LEU A 425 32.81 3.59 24.32
N THR A 426 33.66 4.11 25.21
CA THR A 426 34.64 5.14 24.86
C THR A 426 35.70 4.57 23.91
N PRO A 427 36.18 5.34 22.93
CA PRO A 427 37.33 4.95 22.15
C PRO A 427 38.60 5.12 23.01
N LEU A 428 39.47 4.12 23.00
CA LEU A 428 40.84 4.22 23.52
C LEU A 428 41.81 4.36 22.31
N PRO A 429 42.98 4.97 22.54
CA PRO A 429 43.80 5.68 21.55
C PRO A 429 44.42 4.84 20.44
#